data_AF-A0A6M2A3D4-F1
#
_entry.id   AF-A0A6M2A3D4-F1
#
_cell.length_a   1.000
_cell.length_b   1.000
_cell.length_c   1.000
_cell.angle_alpha   90.00
_cell.angle_beta   90.00
_cell.angle_gamma   90.00
#
_symmetry.space_group_name_H-M   'P 1'
#
loop_
_entity.id
_entity.type
_entity.pdbx_description
1 polymer ?
#
loop_
_entity_poly.entity_id
_entity_poly.type
_entity_poly.pdbx_seq_one_letter_code
_entity_poly.pdbx_strand_id
1 'polypeptide(L)' 'MKALWKGWLSFGLINIPVNLYSGTKEKELSFHLLHKKDLSPIRYARICKKDGKEIPWEDVVKGYELESGDMVVLT' A
#
# COMPACT_ATOMS: atom_id res chain seq x y z
N MET A 1 -17.42 15.98 2.46
CA MET A 1 -15.95 16.12 2.29
C MET A 1 -15.28 15.38 3.44
N LYS A 2 -14.37 14.42 3.19
CA LYS A 2 -13.65 13.71 4.26
C LYS A 2 -12.35 14.48 4.56
N ALA A 3 -12.07 14.78 5.82
CA ALA A 3 -10.81 15.37 6.23
C ALA A 3 -9.67 14.37 5.96
N LEU A 4 -8.57 14.86 5.38
CA LEU A 4 -7.34 14.07 5.20
C LEU A 4 -6.71 13.77 6.55
N TRP A 5 -6.76 14.76 7.44
CA TRP A 5 -6.15 14.70 8.75
C TRP A 5 -6.91 15.60 9.72
N LYS A 6 -6.91 15.20 10.99
CA LYS A 6 -7.44 15.98 12.10
C LYS A 6 -6.37 16.07 13.17
N GLY A 7 -6.17 17.25 13.72
CA GLY A 7 -5.24 17.43 14.82
C GLY A 7 -5.31 18.84 15.39
N TRP A 8 -4.21 19.27 16.01
CA TRP A 8 -4.14 20.50 16.77
C TRP A 8 -2.99 21.35 16.27
N LEU A 9 -3.24 22.65 16.14
CA LEU A 9 -2.22 23.65 15.85
C LEU A 9 -1.95 24.43 17.14
N SER A 10 -0.72 24.30 17.63
CA SER A 10 -0.29 24.90 18.90
C SER A 10 0.51 26.18 18.64
N PHE A 11 0.10 27.29 19.23
CA PHE A 11 0.83 28.56 19.22
C PHE A 11 1.01 29.04 20.67
N GLY A 12 2.23 28.92 21.17
CA GLY A 12 2.53 29.16 22.59
C GLY A 12 1.75 28.17 23.48
N LEU A 13 0.82 28.70 24.29
CA LEU A 13 -0.04 27.91 25.19
C LEU A 13 -1.46 27.67 24.63
N ILE A 14 -1.75 28.16 23.42
CA ILE A 14 -3.07 28.03 22.81
C ILE A 14 -3.06 26.83 21.86
N ASN A 15 -4.05 25.94 22.00
CA ASN A 15 -4.25 24.78 21.13
C ASN A 15 -5.56 24.91 20.36
N ILE A 16 -5.48 24.97 19.03
CA ILE A 16 -6.65 25.14 18.15
C ILE A 16 -6.86 23.83 17.36
N PRO A 17 -8.03 23.19 17.45
CA PRO A 17 -8.32 22.00 16.65
C PRO A 17 -8.53 22.38 15.18
N VAL A 18 -7.88 21.66 14.27
CA VAL A 18 -7.93 21.91 12.83
C VAL A 18 -8.24 20.63 12.05
N ASN A 19 -8.89 20.80 10.90
CA ASN A 19 -9.14 19.74 9.94
C ASN A 19 -8.47 20.11 8.62
N LEU A 20 -7.61 19.24 8.10
CA LEU A 20 -6.96 19.42 6.81
C LEU A 20 -7.83 18.82 5.70
N TYR A 21 -8.07 19.61 4.65
CA TYR A 21 -8.82 19.20 3.46
C TYR A 21 -7.95 19.40 2.21
N SER A 22 -8.14 18.55 1.21
CA SER A 22 -7.48 18.73 -0.10
C SER A 22 -8.08 19.92 -0.84
N GLY A 23 -7.25 20.88 -1.25
CA GLY A 23 -7.69 22.04 -2.04
C GLY A 23 -8.06 21.69 -3.48
N THR A 24 -7.49 20.60 -4.01
CA THR A 24 -7.80 20.04 -5.32
C THR A 24 -8.13 18.56 -5.18
N LYS A 25 -8.97 18.05 -6.06
CA LYS A 25 -9.19 16.61 -6.22
C LYS A 25 -8.79 16.23 -7.62
N GLU A 26 -7.69 15.51 -7.74
CA GLU A 26 -7.33 14.89 -9.01
C GLU A 26 -8.36 13.80 -9.31
N LYS A 27 -9.00 13.89 -10.47
CA LYS A 27 -9.91 12.86 -10.96
C LYS A 27 -9.10 11.94 -11.86
N GLU A 28 -8.40 10.99 -11.27
CA GLU A 28 -7.84 9.89 -12.04
C GLU A 28 -8.95 8.87 -12.36
N LEU A 29 -9.03 8.48 -13.62
CA LEU A 29 -9.85 7.35 -14.04
C LEU A 29 -9.21 6.08 -13.48
N SER A 30 -9.90 5.41 -12.57
CA SER A 30 -9.49 4.09 -12.09
C SER A 30 -9.93 3.02 -13.09
N PHE A 31 -9.00 2.15 -13.49
CA PHE A 31 -9.28 1.04 -14.38
C PHE A 31 -9.22 -0.28 -13.61
N HIS A 32 -10.17 -1.17 -13.88
CA HIS A 32 -10.09 -2.56 -13.44
C HIS A 32 -9.37 -3.38 -14.51
N LEU A 33 -8.44 -4.21 -14.08
CA LEU A 33 -7.73 -5.13 -14.97
C LEU A 33 -8.62 -6.34 -15.25
N LEU A 34 -8.93 -6.54 -16.52
CA LEU A 34 -9.79 -7.61 -16.99
C LEU A 34 -8.99 -8.59 -17.85
N HIS A 35 -9.32 -9.87 -17.74
CA HIS A 35 -8.78 -10.90 -18.62
C HIS A 35 -9.33 -10.69 -20.04
N LYS A 36 -8.44 -10.54 -21.02
CA LYS A 36 -8.79 -10.10 -22.38
C LYS A 36 -9.82 -10.99 -23.08
N LYS A 37 -9.88 -12.28 -22.73
CA LYS A 37 -10.73 -13.27 -23.41
C LYS A 37 -12.18 -13.27 -22.92
N ASP A 38 -12.40 -13.10 -21.62
CA ASP A 38 -13.71 -13.25 -20.97
C ASP A 38 -14.15 -12.01 -20.18
N LEU A 39 -13.32 -10.96 -20.17
CA LEU A 39 -13.53 -9.71 -19.43
C LEU A 39 -13.73 -9.91 -17.93
N SER A 40 -13.30 -11.05 -17.38
CA SER A 40 -13.37 -11.32 -15.95
C SER A 40 -12.31 -10.53 -15.18
N PRO A 41 -12.59 -10.06 -13.94
CA PRO A 41 -11.60 -9.39 -13.11
C PRO A 41 -10.41 -10.30 -12.78
N ILE A 42 -9.20 -9.77 -12.87
CA ILE A 42 -7.97 -10.50 -12.52
C ILE A 42 -7.71 -10.39 -11.00
N ARG A 43 -7.31 -11.51 -10.38
CA ARG A 43 -6.79 -11.54 -9.00
C ARG A 43 -5.29 -11.77 -9.02
N TYR A 44 -4.58 -11.09 -8.11
CA TYR A 44 -3.17 -11.33 -7.87
C TYR A 44 -2.97 -12.40 -6.79
N ALA A 45 -2.06 -13.33 -7.03
CA ALA A 45 -1.63 -14.35 -6.09
C ALA A 45 -0.10 -14.31 -5.97
N ARG A 46 0.42 -14.54 -4.76
CA ARG A 46 1.86 -14.71 -4.55
C ARG A 46 2.17 -16.18 -4.72
N ILE A 47 2.98 -16.53 -5.72
CA ILE A 47 3.32 -17.91 -6.02
C ILE A 47 4.81 -18.13 -5.75
N CYS A 48 5.15 -19.16 -4.98
CA CYS A 48 6.53 -19.55 -4.75
C CYS A 48 7.18 -20.01 -6.06
N LYS A 49 8.34 -19.45 -6.40
CA LYS A 49 9.07 -19.84 -7.62
C LYS A 49 9.57 -21.29 -7.58
N LYS A 50 9.76 -21.86 -6.38
CA LYS A 50 10.36 -23.19 -6.22
C LYS A 50 9.34 -24.33 -6.40
N ASP A 51 8.13 -24.17 -5.88
CA ASP A 51 7.13 -25.25 -5.85
C ASP A 51 5.81 -24.88 -6.56
N GLY A 52 5.66 -23.64 -7.04
CA GLY A 52 4.49 -23.20 -7.79
C GLY A 52 3.22 -23.04 -6.95
N LYS A 53 3.30 -23.06 -5.62
CA LYS A 53 2.14 -22.93 -4.73
C LYS A 53 1.86 -21.47 -4.37
N GLU A 54 0.58 -21.16 -4.18
CA GLU A 54 0.14 -19.86 -3.65
C GLU A 54 0.52 -19.77 -2.16
N ILE A 55 1.18 -18.67 -1.78
CA ILE A 55 1.65 -18.42 -0.41
C ILE A 55 0.77 -17.32 0.23
N PRO A 56 0.21 -17.55 1.43
CA PRO A 56 -0.51 -16.53 2.20
C PRO A 56 0.44 -15.45 2.72
N TRP A 57 -0.08 -14.25 3.04
CA TRP A 57 0.78 -13.14 3.50
C TRP A 57 1.57 -13.51 4.77
N GLU A 58 0.99 -14.29 5.68
CA GLU A 58 1.64 -14.68 6.94
C GLU A 58 2.98 -15.41 6.73
N ASP A 59 3.13 -16.11 5.60
CA ASP A 59 4.32 -16.88 5.24
C ASP A 59 5.30 -16.09 4.34
N VAL A 60 5.02 -14.81 4.04
CA VAL A 60 5.87 -13.97 3.19
C VAL A 60 6.74 -13.04 4.05
N VAL A 61 8.03 -13.32 4.05
CA VAL A 61 9.04 -12.48 4.70
C VAL A 61 9.71 -11.52 3.71
N LYS A 62 10.15 -10.35 4.19
CA LYS A 62 10.94 -9.41 3.40
C LYS A 62 12.42 -9.74 3.52
N GLY A 63 13.07 -10.12 2.43
CA GLY A 63 14.52 -10.32 2.37
C GLY A 63 15.21 -9.13 1.73
N TYR A 64 16.39 -8.75 2.22
CA TYR A 64 17.31 -7.80 1.60
C TYR A 64 18.66 -8.49 1.35
N GLU A 65 19.23 -8.32 0.16
CA GLU A 65 20.53 -8.90 -0.22
C GLU A 65 21.65 -7.90 0.08
N LEU A 66 22.64 -8.34 0.86
CA LEU A 66 23.83 -7.54 1.17
C LEU A 66 24.87 -7.66 0.06
N GLU A 67 25.82 -6.71 0.02
CA GLU A 67 26.94 -6.76 -0.93
C GLU A 67 27.81 -8.01 -0.78
N SER A 68 27.77 -8.66 0.40
CA SER A 68 28.43 -9.95 0.65
C SER A 68 27.73 -11.16 0.00
N GLY A 69 26.52 -10.98 -0.54
CA GLY A 69 25.67 -12.05 -1.08
C GLY A 69 24.79 -12.75 -0.03
N ASP A 70 24.84 -12.32 1.22
CA ASP A 70 23.98 -12.85 2.28
C ASP A 70 22.59 -12.20 2.24
N MET A 71 21.54 -12.99 2.48
CA MET A 71 20.17 -12.49 2.62
C MET A 71 19.83 -12.22 4.09
N VAL A 72 19.38 -11.01 4.39
CA VAL A 72 18.86 -10.62 5.70
C VAL A 72 17.34 -10.55 5.66
N VAL A 73 16.68 -11.22 6.60
CA VAL A 73 15.23 -11.15 6.77
C VAL A 73 14.88 -9.96 7.66
N LEU A 74 14.05 -9.06 7.15
CA LEU A 74 13.48 -7.92 7.88
C LEU A 74 12.15 -8.35 8.49
N THR A 75 12.07 -8.33 9.82
CA THR A 75 10.84 -8.57 10.60
C THR A 75 10.08 -7.27 10.80
#